data_AF-A0A0A2B501-F1
#
_entry.id   AF-A0A0A2B501-F1
#
_cell.length_a   1.000
_cell.length_b   1.000
_cell.length_c   1.000
_cell.angle_alpha   90.00
_cell.angle_beta   90.00
_cell.angle_gamma   90.00
#
_symmetry.space_group_name_H-M   'P 1'
#
loop_
_entity.id
_entity.type
_entity.pdbx_description
1 polymer ?
#
loop_
_entity_poly.entity_id
_entity_poly.type
_entity_poly.pdbx_seq_one_letter_code
_entity_poly.pdbx_strand_id
1 'polypeptide(L)'
;MFTFKIESTFDEWAAIFDSAEADKRHSEFDIKPLFRGVSKDDPQRIIVIHQAPEGNVQKFVEANGDWMATHRVDLSTMEESSWTASLTKEDCCD
;
A
#
# COMPACT_ATOMS: atom_id res chain seq x y z
N MET A 1 -3.65 0.34 5.12
CA MET A 1 -2.85 -0.90 5.15
C MET A 1 -3.49 -1.86 4.17
N PHE A 2 -2.69 -2.47 3.32
CA PHE A 2 -3.15 -3.44 2.32
C PHE A 2 -2.44 -4.75 2.52
N THR A 3 -3.17 -5.86 2.37
CA THR A 3 -2.55 -7.17 2.13
C THR A 3 -3.12 -7.78 0.87
N PHE A 4 -2.28 -8.41 0.07
CA PHE A 4 -2.67 -9.06 -1.17
C PHE A 4 -1.66 -10.13 -1.54
N LYS A 5 -2.03 -11.00 -2.47
CA LYS A 5 -1.13 -12.00 -3.04
C LYS A 5 -0.44 -11.50 -4.29
N ILE A 6 0.78 -11.99 -4.50
CA ILE A 6 1.57 -11.78 -5.70
C ILE A 6 1.85 -13.10 -6.42
N GLU A 7 1.95 -13.06 -7.75
CA GLU A 7 2.32 -14.24 -8.56
C GLU A 7 3.84 -14.33 -8.82
N SER A 8 4.62 -13.40 -8.26
CA SER A 8 6.09 -13.35 -8.36
C SER A 8 6.76 -13.57 -7.00
N THR A 9 8.08 -13.51 -6.97
CA THR A 9 8.81 -13.45 -5.69
C THR A 9 8.67 -12.07 -5.05
N PHE A 10 8.84 -12.00 -3.72
CA PHE A 10 8.83 -10.73 -3.01
C PHE A 10 9.90 -9.76 -3.54
N ASP A 11 11.09 -10.24 -3.88
CA ASP A 11 12.19 -9.38 -4.35
C ASP A 11 11.90 -8.77 -5.73
N GLU A 12 11.34 -9.55 -6.66
CA GLU A 12 10.92 -9.06 -7.98
C GLU A 12 9.83 -8.00 -7.84
N TRP A 13 8.82 -8.27 -7.02
CA TRP A 13 7.74 -7.32 -6.76
C TRP A 13 8.24 -6.05 -6.05
N ALA A 14 9.12 -6.20 -5.05
CA ALA A 14 9.67 -5.08 -4.30
C ALA A 14 10.50 -4.16 -5.21
N ALA A 15 11.28 -4.70 -6.14
CA ALA A 15 12.05 -3.91 -7.10
C ALA A 15 11.16 -3.01 -7.98
N ILE A 16 9.96 -3.48 -8.35
CA ILE A 16 8.96 -2.68 -9.06
C ILE A 16 8.35 -1.64 -8.13
N PHE A 17 7.95 -2.04 -6.92
CA PHE A 17 7.32 -1.17 -5.93
C PHE A 17 8.23 -0.01 -5.51
N ASP A 18 9.54 -0.25 -5.45
CA ASP A 18 10.58 0.74 -5.10
C ASP A 18 11.13 1.51 -6.31
N SER A 19 10.56 1.30 -7.49
CA SER A 19 11.01 1.98 -8.69
C SER A 19 10.62 3.45 -8.68
N ALA A 20 11.42 4.29 -9.36
CA ALA A 20 11.09 5.69 -9.55
C ALA A 20 9.72 5.93 -10.23
N GLU A 21 9.26 4.96 -11.03
CA GLU A 21 7.95 5.02 -11.67
C GLU A 21 6.81 4.84 -10.65
N ALA A 22 6.95 3.87 -9.74
CA ALA A 22 6.02 3.66 -8.64
C ALA A 22 6.01 4.86 -7.67
N ASP A 23 7.19 5.38 -7.31
CA ASP A 23 7.33 6.58 -6.47
C ASP A 23 6.63 7.79 -7.07
N LYS A 24 6.77 8.00 -8.39
CA LYS A 24 6.08 9.08 -9.08
C LYS A 24 4.57 8.94 -8.99
N ARG A 25 4.03 7.74 -9.25
CA ARG A 25 2.58 7.50 -9.15
C ARG A 25 2.04 7.65 -7.74
N HIS A 26 2.76 7.18 -6.73
CA HIS A 26 2.36 7.40 -5.33
C HIS A 26 2.33 8.90 -5.00
N SER A 27 3.34 9.65 -5.45
CA SER A 27 3.47 11.09 -5.19
C SER A 27 2.36 11.92 -5.84
N GLU A 28 1.81 11.50 -6.99
CA GLU A 28 0.68 12.17 -7.65
C GLU A 28 -0.61 12.18 -6.80
N PHE A 29 -0.69 11.32 -5.78
CA PHE A 29 -1.84 11.19 -4.87
C PHE A 29 -1.47 11.50 -3.41
N ASP A 30 -0.31 12.11 -3.16
CA ASP A 30 0.22 12.32 -1.80
C ASP A 30 0.30 11.04 -0.96
N ILE A 31 0.54 9.90 -1.63
CA ILE A 31 0.72 8.60 -0.99
C ILE A 31 2.19 8.41 -0.67
N LYS A 32 2.48 8.05 0.57
CA LYS A 32 3.81 7.70 1.04
C LYS A 32 3.82 6.27 1.56
N PRO A 33 4.47 5.33 0.87
CA PRO A 33 4.79 4.04 1.44
C PRO A 33 5.64 4.20 2.71
N LEU A 34 5.21 3.58 3.81
CA LEU A 34 5.94 3.54 5.07
C LEU A 34 6.62 2.18 5.30
N PHE A 35 5.99 1.11 4.81
CA PHE A 35 6.46 -0.24 5.02
C PHE A 35 5.94 -1.16 3.92
N ARG A 36 6.74 -2.16 3.56
CA ARG A 36 6.33 -3.35 2.82
C ARG A 36 6.98 -4.58 3.43
N GLY A 37 6.31 -5.72 3.36
CA GLY A 37 6.86 -6.97 3.84
C GLY A 37 6.15 -8.19 3.26
N VAL A 38 6.76 -9.35 3.44
CA VAL A 38 6.22 -10.65 3.07
C VAL A 38 5.79 -11.42 4.32
N SER A 39 4.70 -12.18 4.22
CA SER A 39 4.25 -13.06 5.29
C SER A 39 5.27 -14.18 5.53
N LYS A 40 5.44 -14.56 6.80
CA LYS A 40 6.27 -15.71 7.18
C LYS A 40 5.60 -17.05 6.87
N ASP A 41 4.27 -17.05 6.77
CA ASP A 41 3.46 -18.25 6.59
C ASP A 41 3.03 -18.47 5.13
N ASP A 42 3.05 -17.41 4.31
CA ASP A 42 2.70 -17.45 2.88
C ASP A 42 3.65 -16.51 2.09
N PRO A 43 4.66 -17.04 1.37
CA PRO A 43 5.65 -16.23 0.67
C PRO A 43 5.07 -15.42 -0.50
N GLN A 44 3.83 -15.69 -0.91
CA GLN A 44 3.11 -14.91 -1.91
C GLN A 44 2.23 -13.83 -1.29
N ARG A 45 1.97 -13.86 0.03
CA ARG A 45 1.17 -12.84 0.71
C ARG A 45 2.06 -11.71 1.18
N ILE A 46 1.75 -10.51 0.75
CA ILE A 46 2.50 -9.31 1.15
C ILE A 46 1.62 -8.33 1.92
N ILE A 47 2.27 -7.41 2.63
CA ILE A 47 1.66 -6.29 3.33
C ILE A 47 2.31 -4.98 2.88
N VAL A 48 1.50 -3.95 2.72
CA VAL A 48 1.96 -2.57 2.48
C VAL A 48 1.24 -1.61 3.42
N ILE A 49 2.01 -0.73 4.06
CA ILE A 49 1.49 0.36 4.90
C ILE A 49 1.77 1.68 4.19
N HIS A 50 0.70 2.42 3.92
CA HIS A 50 0.74 3.74 3.31
C HIS A 50 0.31 4.80 4.32
N GLN A 51 0.97 5.94 4.29
CA GLN A 51 0.45 7.20 4.80
C GLN A 51 -0.12 7.97 3.61
N ALA A 52 -1.37 8.41 3.72
CA ALA A 52 -2.03 9.19 2.69
C ALA A 52 -3.16 10.01 3.29
N PRO A 53 -3.59 11.10 2.65
CA PRO A 53 -4.88 11.73 2.93
C PRO A 53 -6.03 10.72 2.78
N GLU A 54 -7.10 10.92 3.56
CA GLU A 54 -8.30 10.09 3.47
C GLU A 54 -8.85 10.09 2.03
N GLY A 55 -9.19 8.90 1.52
CA GLY A 55 -9.71 8.71 0.17
C GLY A 55 -8.66 8.67 -0.95
N ASN A 56 -7.42 9.13 -0.74
CA ASN A 56 -6.44 9.19 -1.82
C ASN A 56 -5.91 7.83 -2.25
N VAL A 57 -5.85 6.85 -1.34
CA VAL A 57 -5.42 5.49 -1.75
C VAL A 57 -6.48 4.81 -2.62
N GLN A 58 -7.77 5.00 -2.35
CA GLN A 58 -8.83 4.46 -3.21
C GLN A 58 -8.77 5.10 -4.61
N LYS A 59 -8.61 6.43 -4.70
CA LYS A 59 -8.43 7.12 -5.98
C LYS A 59 -7.21 6.61 -6.75
N PHE A 60 -6.11 6.32 -6.05
CA PHE A 60 -4.92 5.76 -6.67
C PHE A 60 -5.18 4.37 -7.25
N VAL A 61 -5.85 3.48 -6.50
CA VAL A 61 -6.21 2.14 -6.95
C VAL A 61 -7.17 2.21 -8.15
N GLU A 62 -8.16 3.11 -8.12
CA GLU A 62 -9.08 3.31 -9.25
C GLU A 62 -8.37 3.82 -10.50
N ALA A 63 -7.42 4.75 -10.35
CA ALA A 63 -6.68 5.33 -11.47
C ALA A 63 -5.58 4.42 -12.04
N ASN A 64 -5.02 3.52 -11.22
CA ASN A 64 -3.82 2.74 -11.57
C ASN A 64 -4.03 1.22 -11.44
N GLY A 65 -5.25 0.75 -11.20
CA GLY A 65 -5.55 -0.67 -10.96
C GLY A 65 -5.06 -1.59 -12.08
N ASP A 66 -5.24 -1.19 -13.34
CA ASP A 66 -4.73 -1.94 -14.49
C ASP A 66 -3.20 -2.04 -14.48
N TRP A 67 -2.51 -0.96 -14.10
CA TRP A 67 -1.06 -0.97 -13.95
C TRP A 67 -0.63 -1.83 -12.77
N MET A 68 -1.36 -1.85 -11.66
CA MET A 68 -1.05 -2.75 -10.54
C MET A 68 -1.22 -4.22 -10.94
N ALA A 69 -2.27 -4.55 -11.70
CA ALA A 69 -2.53 -5.90 -12.19
C ALA A 69 -1.44 -6.40 -13.16
N THR A 70 -0.86 -5.53 -14.00
CA THR A 70 0.27 -5.92 -14.87
C THR A 70 1.55 -6.24 -14.11
N HIS A 71 1.66 -5.82 -12.84
CA HIS A 71 2.80 -6.11 -11.96
C HIS A 71 2.51 -7.29 -11.01
N ARG A 72 1.65 -8.21 -11.45
CA ARG A 72 1.37 -9.50 -10.79
C ARG A 72 0.81 -9.39 -9.38
N VAL A 73 0.04 -8.34 -9.13
CA VAL A 73 -0.79 -8.20 -7.93
C VAL A 73 -2.13 -8.85 -8.20
N ASP A 74 -2.52 -9.83 -7.38
CA ASP A 74 -3.86 -10.39 -7.39
C ASP A 74 -4.82 -9.47 -6.61
N LEU A 75 -5.40 -8.51 -7.32
CA LEU A 75 -6.34 -7.53 -6.75
C LEU A 75 -7.58 -8.19 -6.15
N SER A 76 -7.94 -9.43 -6.54
CA SER A 76 -9.08 -10.14 -5.94
C SER A 76 -8.83 -10.57 -4.49
N THR A 77 -7.57 -10.65 -4.09
CA THR A 77 -7.13 -10.98 -2.73
C THR A 77 -6.84 -9.76 -1.86
N MET A 78 -7.09 -8.56 -2.39
CA MET A 78 -6.73 -7.32 -1.70
C MET A 78 -7.66 -7.04 -0.53
N GLU A 79 -7.07 -7.01 0.67
CA GLU A 79 -7.74 -6.63 1.91
C GLU A 79 -7.21 -5.25 2.34
N GLU A 80 -8.12 -4.29 2.50
CA GLU A 80 -7.81 -2.93 2.98
C GLU A 80 -8.21 -2.77 4.45
N SER A 81 -7.36 -2.11 5.23
CA SER A 81 -7.74 -1.54 6.53
C SER A 81 -7.19 -0.13 6.70
N SER A 82 -8.01 0.77 7.23
CA SER A 82 -7.66 2.17 7.47
C SER A 82 -7.53 2.44 8.95
N TRP A 83 -6.50 3.22 9.32
CA TRP A 83 -6.13 3.50 10.69
C TRP A 83 -5.95 5.00 10.85
N THR A 84 -6.48 5.57 11.93
CA THR A 84 -6.27 6.98 12.29
C THR A 84 -5.67 7.04 13.68
N ALA A 85 -4.85 8.07 13.93
CA ALA A 85 -4.38 8.33 15.28
C ALA A 85 -5.53 8.93 16.09
N SER A 86 -5.84 8.33 17.24
CA SER A 86 -6.74 8.95 18.21
C SER A 86 -6.05 10.19 18.78
N LEU A 87 -6.41 11.38 18.27
CA LEU A 87 -6.13 12.64 18.96
C LEU A 87 -7.19 12.80 20.06
N THR A 88 -7.03 12.09 21.18
CA THR A 88 -7.77 12.46 22.40
C THR A 88 -7.24 13.81 22.86
N LYS A 89 -8.03 14.85 22.64
CA LYS A 89 -7.75 16.23 23.05
C LYS A 89 -8.03 16.42 24.56
N GLU A 90 -7.52 15.51 25.37
CA GLU A 90 -7.73 15.46 26.83
C GLU A 90 -6.43 15.06 27.53
N ASP A 91 -5.33 15.80 27.34
CA ASP A 91 -4.22 15.90 28.34
C ASP A 91 -3.14 16.92 27.93
N CYS A 92 -3.52 18.04 27.31
CA CYS A 92 -2.60 19.15 27.10
C CYS A 92 -3.25 20.44 27.58
N CYS A 93 -2.98 20.72 28.86
CA CYS A 93 -3.08 22.02 29.54
C CYS A 93 -4.50 22.60 29.68
N ASP A 94 -5.15 22.33 30.82
CA ASP A 94 -5.26 23.29 31.95
C ASP A 94 -5.68 22.56 33.23
#